data_AF-A0A316L2X9-F1
#
_entry.id   AF-A0A316L2X9-F1
#
_cell.length_a   1.000
_cell.length_b   1.000
_cell.length_c   1.000
_cell.angle_alpha   90.00
_cell.angle_beta   90.00
_cell.angle_gamma   90.00
#
_symmetry.space_group_name_H-M   'P 1'
#
loop_
_entity.id
_entity.type
_entity.pdbx_description
1 polymer ?
#
loop_
_entity_poly.entity_id
_entity_poly.type
_entity_poly.pdbx_seq_one_letter_code
_entity_poly.pdbx_strand_id
1 'polypeptide(L)'
;MKKLLLGLFIIGLTAQSYAQIIKTEELSEVIVYATNYKYLTNVNTKEVASIPVELLERKVAAFDLKNSEYYQDDYDLYQVNFYIPEGRILAAYDKDGKLLRTAEKFKDVNLPRSVKESVYERFPGWTITKDVYLVNYHEDKSVTKKYKLKLVNGDKVVRVKTDENGKFL
;
A
#
# COMPACT_ATOMS: atom_id res chain seq x y z
N MET A 1 -59.37 18.08 -14.17
CA MET A 1 -58.05 18.56 -13.70
C MET A 1 -57.45 17.71 -12.58
N LYS A 2 -58.13 17.52 -11.43
CA LYS A 2 -57.59 16.69 -10.31
C LYS A 2 -57.23 15.25 -10.69
N LYS A 3 -58.02 14.57 -11.52
CA LYS A 3 -57.74 13.19 -11.98
C LYS A 3 -56.52 13.09 -12.90
N LEU A 4 -56.23 14.17 -13.64
CA LEU A 4 -55.09 14.27 -14.56
C LEU A 4 -53.79 14.50 -13.78
N LEU A 5 -53.84 15.35 -12.76
CA LEU A 5 -52.73 15.57 -11.82
C LEU A 5 -52.37 14.30 -11.05
N LEU A 6 -53.37 13.51 -10.63
CA LEU A 6 -53.13 12.25 -9.93
C LEU A 6 -52.43 11.22 -10.83
N GLY A 7 -52.83 11.13 -12.10
CA GLY A 7 -52.16 10.26 -13.08
C GLY A 7 -50.70 10.66 -13.31
N LEU A 8 -50.42 11.95 -13.45
CA LEU A 8 -49.06 12.46 -13.63
C LEU A 8 -48.16 12.15 -12.43
N PHE A 9 -48.72 12.21 -11.21
CA PHE A 9 -48.00 11.90 -9.97
C PHE A 9 -47.62 10.42 -9.87
N ILE A 10 -48.50 9.51 -10.28
CA ILE A 10 -48.23 8.06 -10.27
C ILE A 10 -47.13 7.70 -11.30
N ILE A 11 -47.15 8.32 -12.48
CA ILE A 11 -46.12 8.11 -13.52
C ILE A 11 -44.74 8.62 -13.06
N GLY A 12 -44.69 9.72 -12.31
CA GLY A 12 -43.44 10.25 -11.75
C GLY A 12 -42.80 9.32 -10.70
N LEU A 13 -43.61 8.61 -9.91
CA LEU A 13 -43.13 7.67 -8.90
C LEU A 13 -42.58 6.37 -9.49
N THR A 14 -43.12 5.88 -10.62
CA THR A 14 -42.64 4.65 -11.25
C THR A 14 -41.38 4.84 -12.08
N ALA A 15 -40.99 6.07 -12.44
CA ALA A 15 -39.77 6.35 -13.19
C ALA A 15 -38.47 6.11 -12.39
N GLN A 16 -38.54 6.04 -11.05
CA GLN A 16 -37.36 5.82 -10.18
C GLN A 16 -36.96 4.34 -10.06
N SER A 17 -37.79 3.39 -10.50
CA SER A 17 -37.52 1.95 -10.37
C SER A 17 -36.35 1.48 -11.26
N TYR A 18 -36.00 2.23 -12.29
CA TYR A 18 -34.89 1.91 -13.21
C TYR A 18 -33.53 2.51 -12.78
N ALA A 19 -33.47 3.30 -11.70
CA ALA A 19 -32.23 3.92 -11.23
C ALA A 19 -31.35 3.00 -10.36
N GLN A 20 -31.82 1.81 -9.99
CA GLN A 20 -31.13 0.88 -9.08
C GLN A 20 -30.41 -0.28 -9.79
N ILE A 21 -30.15 -0.18 -11.10
CA ILE A 21 -29.22 -1.13 -11.74
C ILE A 21 -27.80 -0.67 -11.41
N ILE A 22 -27.35 -1.02 -10.21
CA ILE A 22 -25.94 -0.99 -9.86
C ILE A 22 -25.32 -2.10 -10.71
N LYS A 23 -24.73 -1.74 -11.86
CA LYS A 23 -23.75 -2.60 -12.51
C LYS A 23 -22.59 -2.71 -11.52
N THR A 24 -22.60 -3.77 -10.72
CA THR A 24 -21.41 -4.22 -10.03
C THR A 24 -20.43 -4.59 -11.14
N GLU A 25 -19.51 -3.68 -11.47
CA GLU A 25 -18.36 -4.06 -12.28
C GLU A 25 -17.56 -5.04 -11.43
N GLU A 26 -17.77 -6.33 -11.68
CA GLU A 26 -16.82 -7.36 -11.27
C GLU A 26 -15.52 -7.03 -11.99
N LEU A 27 -14.58 -6.43 -11.26
CA LEU A 27 -13.22 -6.27 -11.72
C LEU A 27 -12.77 -7.65 -12.18
N SER A 28 -12.40 -7.76 -13.46
CA SER A 28 -11.86 -9.01 -14.00
C SER A 28 -10.79 -9.51 -13.05
N GLU A 29 -10.93 -10.74 -12.57
CA GLU A 29 -9.92 -11.35 -11.71
C GLU A 29 -8.63 -11.41 -12.52
N VAL A 30 -7.75 -10.42 -12.31
CA VAL A 30 -6.44 -10.42 -12.91
C VAL A 30 -5.72 -11.57 -12.24
N ILE A 31 -5.55 -12.66 -12.97
CA ILE A 31 -4.63 -13.73 -12.59
C ILE A 31 -3.25 -13.10 -12.62
N VAL A 32 -2.86 -12.50 -11.50
CA VAL A 32 -1.51 -12.01 -11.29
C VAL A 32 -0.66 -13.26 -11.15
N TYR A 33 -0.04 -13.69 -12.25
CA TYR A 33 1.18 -14.48 -12.13
C TYR A 33 2.18 -13.57 -11.44
N ALA A 34 2.23 -13.62 -10.11
CA ALA A 34 3.25 -12.92 -9.37
C ALA A 34 4.57 -13.64 -9.70
N THR A 35 5.22 -13.21 -10.78
CA THR A 35 6.57 -13.66 -11.18
C THR A 35 7.52 -13.55 -9.98
N ASN A 36 7.24 -12.58 -9.09
CA ASN A 36 8.01 -12.30 -7.88
C ASN A 36 7.24 -12.62 -6.58
N TYR A 37 6.54 -13.77 -6.50
CA TYR A 37 5.76 -14.17 -5.31
C TYR A 37 6.56 -14.21 -4.00
N LYS A 38 7.85 -14.61 -4.06
CA LYS A 38 8.75 -14.67 -2.89
C LYS A 38 8.87 -13.31 -2.19
N TYR A 39 8.80 -12.23 -2.96
CA TYR A 39 8.80 -10.87 -2.41
C TYR A 39 7.55 -10.62 -1.57
N LEU A 40 6.35 -10.84 -2.13
CA LEU A 40 5.09 -10.65 -1.42
C LEU A 40 5.03 -11.47 -0.12
N THR A 41 5.47 -12.74 -0.15
CA THR A 41 5.52 -13.57 1.05
C THR A 41 6.42 -12.99 2.13
N ASN A 42 7.56 -12.41 1.76
CA ASN A 42 8.55 -11.90 2.71
C ASN A 42 8.21 -10.50 3.23
N VAL A 43 7.60 -9.63 2.42
CA VAL A 43 7.19 -8.29 2.85
C VAL A 43 5.86 -8.29 3.57
N ASN A 44 5.02 -9.31 3.40
CA ASN A 44 3.74 -9.39 4.07
C ASN A 44 3.89 -9.23 5.60
N THR A 45 3.18 -8.25 6.15
CA THR A 45 3.07 -8.05 7.59
C THR A 45 1.66 -8.51 7.95
N LYS A 46 1.52 -9.52 8.81
CA LYS A 46 0.22 -10.08 9.22
C LYS A 46 -0.76 -9.01 9.72
N GLU A 47 -0.24 -7.89 10.21
CA GLU A 47 -1.01 -6.69 10.56
C GLU A 47 -0.94 -5.67 9.42
N VAL A 48 -2.03 -5.61 8.65
CA VAL A 48 -2.45 -4.61 7.66
C VAL A 48 -1.37 -3.56 7.31
N ALA A 49 -0.56 -3.88 6.30
CA ALA A 49 0.10 -2.85 5.52
C ALA A 49 -0.99 -2.02 4.83
N SER A 50 -0.97 -0.69 5.00
CA SER A 50 -2.01 0.20 4.47
C SER A 50 -2.26 -0.01 2.96
N ILE A 51 -3.48 0.27 2.47
CA ILE A 51 -3.85 0.13 1.04
C ILE A 51 -2.77 0.68 0.07
N PRO A 52 -2.16 1.87 0.30
CA PRO A 52 -1.09 2.39 -0.55
C PRO A 52 0.16 1.49 -0.62
N VAL A 53 0.49 0.83 0.48
CA VAL A 53 1.62 -0.11 0.58
C VAL A 53 1.32 -1.35 -0.24
N GLU A 54 0.20 -2.02 0.06
CA GLU A 54 -0.21 -3.24 -0.63
C GLU A 54 -0.33 -3.03 -2.15
N LEU A 55 -0.87 -1.87 -2.56
CA LEU A 55 -1.00 -1.51 -3.97
C LEU A 55 0.37 -1.44 -4.67
N LEU A 56 1.35 -0.76 -4.06
CA LEU A 56 2.69 -0.65 -4.65
C LEU A 56 3.44 -1.99 -4.63
N GLU A 57 3.38 -2.74 -3.52
CA GLU A 57 4.00 -4.06 -3.42
C GLU A 57 3.44 -5.03 -4.48
N ARG A 58 2.11 -5.04 -4.70
CA ARG A 58 1.49 -5.84 -5.75
C ARG A 58 1.92 -5.42 -7.15
N LYS A 59 2.05 -4.11 -7.43
CA LYS A 59 2.55 -3.62 -8.71
C LYS A 59 3.99 -4.07 -8.97
N VAL A 60 4.85 -4.00 -7.96
CA VAL A 60 6.24 -4.49 -8.03
C VAL A 60 6.27 -6.00 -8.29
N ALA A 61 5.42 -6.76 -7.61
CA ALA A 61 5.38 -8.21 -7.74
C ALA A 61 4.86 -8.69 -9.10
N ALA A 62 3.95 -7.93 -9.70
CA ALA A 62 3.32 -8.20 -11.00
C ALA A 62 4.08 -7.59 -12.19
N PHE A 63 5.13 -6.80 -11.94
CA PHE A 63 5.84 -6.11 -13.00
C PHE A 63 6.55 -7.11 -13.93
N ASP A 64 6.17 -7.06 -15.21
CA ASP A 64 6.75 -7.87 -16.27
C ASP A 64 7.82 -7.05 -16.99
N LEU A 65 9.08 -7.25 -16.57
CA LEU A 65 10.22 -6.56 -17.16
C LEU A 65 10.39 -6.90 -18.64
N LYS A 66 10.29 -8.18 -19.03
CA LYS A 66 10.61 -8.66 -20.38
C LYS A 66 9.66 -8.13 -21.45
N ASN A 67 8.40 -7.90 -21.07
CA ASN A 67 7.39 -7.31 -21.95
C ASN A 67 7.28 -5.78 -21.82
N SER A 68 8.17 -5.14 -21.04
CA SER A 68 8.17 -3.68 -20.88
C SER A 68 8.97 -2.98 -21.98
N GLU A 69 8.59 -1.73 -22.29
CA GLU A 69 9.33 -0.85 -23.21
C GLU A 69 10.75 -0.51 -22.72
N TYR A 70 11.06 -0.79 -21.46
CA TYR A 70 12.36 -0.51 -20.83
C TYR A 70 13.36 -1.64 -21.00
N TYR A 71 12.95 -2.81 -21.49
CA TYR A 71 13.82 -3.97 -21.66
C TYR A 71 14.78 -3.80 -22.85
N GLN A 72 16.06 -4.04 -22.62
CA GLN A 72 17.10 -4.12 -23.65
C GLN A 72 18.07 -5.24 -23.29
N ASP A 73 18.27 -6.20 -24.19
CA ASP A 73 18.98 -7.46 -23.88
C ASP A 73 20.46 -7.28 -23.43
N ASP A 74 20.98 -6.06 -23.51
CA ASP A 74 22.35 -5.69 -23.14
C ASP A 74 22.51 -5.35 -21.63
N TYR A 75 21.43 -5.24 -20.85
CA TYR A 75 21.51 -4.91 -19.42
C TYR A 75 21.33 -6.13 -18.50
N ASP A 76 22.25 -6.28 -17.55
CA ASP A 76 22.17 -7.30 -16.50
C ASP A 76 21.29 -6.88 -15.30
N LEU A 77 21.06 -5.57 -15.12
CA LEU A 77 20.35 -5.01 -13.98
C LEU A 77 19.43 -3.86 -14.38
N TYR A 78 18.18 -3.95 -13.95
CA TYR A 78 17.15 -2.95 -14.21
C TYR A 78 16.65 -2.33 -12.92
N GLN A 79 16.59 -1.00 -12.88
CA GLN A 79 16.07 -0.26 -11.74
C GLN A 79 14.77 0.44 -12.12
N VAL A 80 13.69 0.06 -11.46
CA VAL A 80 12.35 0.58 -11.75
C VAL A 80 11.81 1.29 -10.52
N ASN A 81 11.35 2.53 -10.71
CA ASN A 81 10.75 3.33 -9.65
C ASN A 81 9.23 3.27 -9.75
N PHE A 82 8.58 2.78 -8.70
CA PHE A 82 7.15 2.82 -8.52
C PHE A 82 6.82 3.89 -7.48
N TYR A 83 5.86 4.76 -7.75
CA TYR A 83 5.52 5.84 -6.83
C TYR A 83 4.04 6.20 -6.86
N ILE A 84 3.57 6.64 -5.69
CA ILE A 84 2.30 7.30 -5.41
C ILE A 84 2.57 8.43 -4.40
N PRO A 85 1.64 9.37 -4.15
CA PRO A 85 1.88 10.45 -3.19
C PRO A 85 2.33 9.98 -1.79
N GLU A 86 1.79 8.84 -1.34
CA GLU A 86 2.00 8.25 -0.01
C GLU A 86 3.28 7.40 0.07
N GLY A 87 3.84 6.97 -1.07
CA GLY A 87 4.91 5.97 -1.05
C GLY A 87 5.67 5.79 -2.35
N ARG A 88 6.85 5.18 -2.23
CA ARG A 88 7.69 4.79 -3.37
C ARG A 88 8.45 3.51 -3.10
N ILE A 89 8.66 2.74 -4.15
CA ILE A 89 9.50 1.55 -4.17
C ILE A 89 10.50 1.69 -5.31
N LEU A 90 11.79 1.62 -4.97
CA LEU A 90 12.85 1.39 -5.95
C LEU A 90 13.11 -0.11 -5.99
N ALA A 91 12.75 -0.76 -7.10
CA ALA A 91 12.92 -2.18 -7.32
C ALA A 91 14.09 -2.43 -8.28
N ALA A 92 14.89 -3.46 -7.98
CA ALA A 92 15.98 -3.90 -8.84
C ALA A 92 15.71 -5.32 -9.34
N TYR A 93 15.65 -5.50 -10.66
CA TYR A 93 15.41 -6.77 -11.33
C TYR A 93 16.65 -7.20 -12.10
N ASP A 94 16.87 -8.52 -12.22
CA ASP A 94 17.85 -9.06 -13.18
C ASP A 94 17.29 -9.07 -14.61
N LYS A 95 18.13 -9.42 -15.57
CA LYS A 95 17.75 -9.61 -16.98
C LYS A 95 16.59 -10.59 -17.20
N ASP A 96 16.37 -11.50 -16.27
CA ASP A 96 15.29 -12.49 -16.36
C ASP A 96 13.96 -11.99 -15.78
N GLY A 97 13.93 -10.76 -15.26
CA GLY A 97 12.74 -10.16 -14.65
C GLY A 97 12.51 -10.60 -13.20
N LYS A 98 13.50 -11.27 -12.59
CA LYS A 98 13.46 -11.68 -11.19
C LYS A 98 13.87 -10.51 -10.30
N LEU A 99 13.05 -10.24 -9.29
CA LEU A 99 13.26 -9.16 -8.32
C LEU A 99 14.36 -9.53 -7.32
N LEU A 100 15.46 -8.79 -7.35
CA LEU A 100 16.63 -8.99 -6.51
C LEU A 100 16.51 -8.28 -5.16
N ARG A 101 16.06 -7.01 -5.18
CA ARG A 101 15.96 -6.17 -3.99
C ARG A 101 14.99 -5.00 -4.17
N THR A 102 14.47 -4.50 -3.05
CA THR A 102 13.69 -3.26 -3.00
C THR A 102 14.21 -2.31 -1.92
N ALA A 103 14.06 -1.02 -2.17
CA ALA A 103 14.17 0.02 -1.16
C ALA A 103 12.87 0.83 -1.17
N GLU A 104 12.13 0.75 -0.07
CA GLU A 104 10.75 1.21 0.01
C GLU A 104 10.59 2.27 1.08
N LYS A 105 9.75 3.25 0.79
CA LYS A 105 9.45 4.33 1.72
C LYS A 105 8.01 4.77 1.57
N PHE A 106 7.27 4.67 2.66
CA PHE A 106 5.89 5.11 2.79
C PHE A 106 5.77 6.11 3.93
N LYS A 107 4.71 6.91 3.89
CA LYS A 107 4.36 7.86 4.94
C LYS A 107 2.92 7.63 5.37
N ASP A 108 2.63 7.99 6.61
CA ASP A 108 1.28 8.03 7.15
C ASP A 108 0.56 6.66 7.00
N VAL A 109 1.29 5.58 7.30
CA VAL A 109 0.78 4.20 7.20
C VAL A 109 0.03 3.78 8.45
N ASN A 110 -0.84 2.79 8.32
CA ASN A 110 -1.45 2.15 9.48
C ASN A 110 -0.39 1.37 10.26
N LEU A 111 0.04 1.91 11.40
CA LEU A 111 1.09 1.30 12.22
C LEU A 111 0.60 -0.03 12.83
N PRO A 112 1.47 -1.07 12.89
CA PRO A 112 1.21 -2.29 13.63
C PRO A 112 0.85 -2.01 15.10
N ARG A 113 0.10 -2.93 15.69
CA ARG A 113 -0.33 -2.83 17.09
C ARG A 113 0.87 -2.80 18.03
N SER A 114 1.84 -3.67 17.80
CA SER A 114 3.11 -3.73 18.55
C SER A 114 3.83 -2.38 18.61
N VAL A 115 3.89 -1.66 17.48
CA VAL A 115 4.50 -0.33 17.39
C VAL A 115 3.70 0.69 18.18
N LYS A 116 2.37 0.71 18.03
CA LYS A 116 1.49 1.63 18.77
C LYS A 116 1.57 1.42 20.28
N GLU A 117 1.52 0.17 20.73
CA GLU A 117 1.61 -0.19 22.15
C GLU A 117 2.98 0.20 22.74
N SER A 118 4.07 -0.13 22.06
CA SER A 118 5.43 0.23 22.52
C SER A 118 5.64 1.74 22.71
N VAL A 119 5.04 2.56 21.84
CA VAL A 119 5.09 4.02 21.94
C VAL A 119 4.23 4.51 23.08
N TYR A 120 3.02 3.98 23.23
CA TYR A 120 2.11 4.34 24.32
C TYR A 120 2.73 4.06 25.69
N GLU A 121 3.35 2.89 25.87
CA GLU A 121 3.99 2.48 27.12
C GLU A 121 5.20 3.35 27.46
N ARG A 122 6.06 3.64 26.48
CA ARG A 122 7.30 4.40 26.72
C ARG A 122 7.11 5.91 26.76
N PHE A 123 6.11 6.43 26.04
CA PHE A 123 5.83 7.86 25.89
C PHE A 123 4.35 8.15 26.21
N PRO A 124 3.90 7.93 27.45
CA PRO A 124 2.51 8.16 27.82
C PRO A 124 2.11 9.62 27.61
N GLY A 125 0.93 9.84 27.03
CA GLY A 125 0.40 11.17 26.71
C GLY A 125 1.03 11.86 25.49
N TRP A 126 1.94 11.20 24.76
CA TRP A 126 2.47 11.72 23.50
C TRP A 126 1.64 11.27 22.30
N THR A 127 1.46 12.16 21.32
CA THR A 127 0.73 11.86 20.09
C THR A 127 1.69 11.57 18.95
N ILE A 128 1.49 10.45 18.25
CA ILE A 128 2.14 10.19 16.96
C ILE A 128 1.50 11.09 15.92
N THR A 129 2.26 12.05 15.39
CA THR A 129 1.75 13.06 14.42
C THR A 129 2.15 12.78 12.98
N LYS A 130 3.23 12.02 12.78
CA LYS A 130 3.72 11.57 11.47
C LYS A 130 4.46 10.26 11.63
N ASP A 131 4.38 9.43 10.61
CA ASP A 131 5.21 8.24 10.49
C ASP A 131 5.85 8.12 9.11
N VAL A 132 6.96 7.39 9.08
CA VAL A 132 7.60 6.94 7.85
C VAL A 132 7.93 5.47 8.02
N TYR A 133 7.33 4.65 7.16
CA TYR A 133 7.57 3.22 7.08
C TYR A 133 8.62 2.92 6.01
N LEU A 134 9.62 2.14 6.38
CA LEU A 134 10.75 1.78 5.51
C LEU A 134 10.87 0.28 5.44
N VAL A 135 10.88 -0.25 4.22
CA VAL A 135 11.10 -1.68 3.93
C VAL A 135 12.33 -1.83 3.06
N ASN A 136 13.17 -2.80 3.37
CA ASN A 136 14.17 -3.26 2.42
C ASN A 136 14.01 -4.76 2.26
N TYR A 137 13.71 -5.19 1.04
CA TYR A 137 13.76 -6.58 0.62
C TYR A 137 15.09 -6.86 -0.08
N HIS A 138 15.60 -8.07 0.12
CA HIS A 138 16.69 -8.62 -0.65
C HIS A 138 16.45 -10.13 -0.76
N GLU A 139 16.64 -10.71 -1.93
CA GLU A 139 16.27 -12.11 -2.13
C GLU A 139 16.99 -13.11 -1.21
N ASP A 140 18.26 -12.81 -0.88
CA ASP A 140 19.12 -13.63 -0.03
C ASP A 140 19.14 -13.21 1.45
N LYS A 141 18.37 -12.20 1.86
CA LYS A 141 18.40 -11.68 3.24
C LYS A 141 17.00 -11.55 3.81
N SER A 142 16.93 -11.51 5.13
CA SER A 142 15.69 -11.17 5.83
C SER A 142 15.24 -9.75 5.45
N VAL A 143 13.93 -9.59 5.29
CA VAL A 143 13.32 -8.27 5.10
C VAL A 143 13.53 -7.44 6.35
N THR A 144 13.84 -6.16 6.16
CA THR A 144 13.95 -5.21 7.28
C THR A 144 12.84 -4.19 7.22
N LYS A 145 12.08 -4.07 8.32
CA LYS A 145 10.99 -3.11 8.47
C LYS A 145 11.32 -2.14 9.60
N LYS A 146 11.20 -0.84 9.33
CA LYS A 146 11.48 0.22 10.30
C LYS A 146 10.41 1.29 10.25
N TYR A 147 9.99 1.74 11.42
CA TYR A 147 9.02 2.81 11.58
C TYR A 147 9.73 3.99 12.22
N LYS A 148 9.75 5.14 11.54
CA LYS A 148 10.25 6.41 12.08
C LYS A 148 9.04 7.26 12.45
N LEU A 149 8.92 7.60 13.73
CA LEU A 149 7.73 8.27 14.26
C LEU A 149 8.10 9.65 14.79
N LYS A 150 7.24 10.63 14.53
CA LYS A 150 7.30 11.96 15.15
C LYS A 150 6.26 12.04 16.26
N LEU A 151 6.72 12.15 17.49
CA LEU A 151 5.90 12.29 18.69
C LEU A 151 5.83 13.76 19.09
N VAL A 152 4.65 14.20 19.53
CA VAL A 152 4.41 15.56 20.03
C VAL A 152 3.68 15.51 21.37
N ASN A 153 4.09 16.37 22.30
CA ASN A 153 3.41 16.59 23.58
C ASN A 153 3.56 18.08 23.96
N GLY A 154 2.47 18.85 23.79
CA GLY A 154 2.54 20.31 23.79
C GLY A 154 3.54 20.82 22.75
N ASP A 155 4.46 21.68 23.17
CA ASP A 155 5.51 22.25 22.29
C ASP A 155 6.72 21.32 22.10
N LYS A 156 6.75 20.17 22.79
CA LYS A 156 7.89 19.24 22.71
C LYS A 156 7.72 18.27 21.55
N VAL A 157 8.81 18.01 20.85
CA VAL A 157 8.87 17.07 19.73
C VAL A 157 9.98 16.06 19.96
N VAL A 158 9.65 14.77 19.82
CA VAL A 158 10.62 13.68 19.87
C VAL A 158 10.50 12.84 18.60
N ARG A 159 11.63 12.38 18.07
CA ARG A 159 11.65 11.43 16.95
C ARG A 159 12.17 10.10 17.47
N VAL A 160 11.38 9.05 17.25
CA VAL A 160 11.73 7.69 17.65
C VAL A 160 11.76 6.78 16.43
N LYS A 161 12.46 5.66 16.56
CA LYS A 161 12.47 4.62 15.56
C LYS A 161 12.18 3.28 16.23
N THR A 162 11.37 2.46 15.61
CA THR A 162 11.11 1.09 16.04
C THR A 162 11.25 0.11 14.88
N ASP A 163 11.42 -1.16 15.19
CA ASP A 163 11.13 -2.26 14.26
C ASP A 163 9.64 -2.63 14.27
N GLU A 164 9.28 -3.68 13.53
CA GLU A 164 7.93 -4.24 13.44
C GLU A 164 7.38 -4.85 14.73
N ASN A 165 8.25 -5.14 15.71
CA ASN A 165 7.86 -5.69 17.00
C ASN A 165 7.74 -4.60 18.07
N GLY A 166 7.86 -3.33 17.69
CA GLY A 166 7.84 -2.21 18.64
C GLY A 166 9.14 -2.05 19.43
N LYS A 167 10.22 -2.76 19.07
CA LYS A 167 11.52 -2.56 19.71
C LYS A 167 12.14 -1.27 19.20
N PHE A 168 12.52 -0.38 20.12
CA PHE A 168 13.19 0.88 19.79
C PHE A 168 14.62 0.65 19.27
N LEU A 169 15.01 1.43 18.25
CA LEU A 169 16.27 1.32 17.50
C LEU A 169 17.13 2.59 17.61
#